data_AF-A0A848J1A0-F1
#
_entry.id   AF-A0A848J1A0-F1
#
_cell.length_a   1.000
_cell.length_b   1.000
_cell.length_c   1.000
_cell.angle_alpha   90.00
_cell.angle_beta   90.00
_cell.angle_gamma   90.00
#
_symmetry.space_group_name_H-M   'P 1'
#
loop_
_entity.id
_entity.type
_entity.pdbx_description
1 polymer ?
#
loop_
_entity_poly.entity_id
_entity_poly.type
_entity_poly.pdbx_seq_one_letter_code
_entity_poly.pdbx_strand_id
1 'polypeptide(L)'
;MPSYNEEIKNTGFILEHSINVILQNHDWTIINNKYYEDDLQNTVREIDILAYKVQLVDDIRIYTTLLISCKKNSENAWVLVSREVNLNNPNFNWNPLHIRTNDSAIKDLINKEKDINKDYYEFLSKENSIDIMDTPKNDVFAFQEMSKRNGAPKNDKNIFTSITSLMKAQAYEIDRKRVTHSDKAVYQFNLISIIDSDLIRLNMLDDKTITQEEIESEQIVTQYIIRRKEDFYRIQFIKADVFEKYLKKYDRIHEANLRFFKNNRDNFFVDILKNDRKVELLKPEFLEEILDPLYEASSYSVSKESVSKYLELIWDIDGEIVRIYLNEEQKIIDRLNDSDSFCIKTKEALNKIYRYDGGFIYSSDNLPF
;
A
#
# COMPACT_ATOMS: atom_id res chain seq x y z
N MET A 1 37.96 20.75 -25.72
CA MET A 1 37.26 19.62 -25.07
C MET A 1 35.84 20.05 -24.84
N PRO A 2 34.83 19.20 -25.09
CA PRO A 2 33.47 19.51 -24.65
C PRO A 2 33.48 19.76 -23.14
N SER A 3 32.80 20.81 -22.70
CA SER A 3 32.66 21.11 -21.28
C SER A 3 31.78 20.03 -20.68
N TYR A 4 32.33 19.21 -19.76
CA TYR A 4 31.57 18.16 -19.08
C TYR A 4 30.29 18.69 -18.41
N ASN A 5 30.29 19.97 -18.00
CA ASN A 5 29.12 20.66 -17.45
C ASN A 5 27.98 20.85 -18.44
N GLU A 6 28.26 20.93 -19.74
CA GLU A 6 27.20 21.02 -20.77
C GLU A 6 26.71 19.62 -21.16
N GLU A 7 27.60 18.64 -21.27
CA GLU A 7 27.19 17.28 -21.65
C GLU A 7 26.35 16.59 -20.57
N ILE A 8 26.63 16.84 -19.28
CA ILE A 8 25.83 16.25 -18.19
C ILE A 8 24.37 16.73 -18.24
N LYS A 9 24.08 17.93 -18.77
CA LYS A 9 22.72 18.46 -18.93
C LYS A 9 21.88 17.68 -19.95
N ASN A 10 22.53 16.95 -20.85
CA ASN A 10 21.85 16.09 -21.82
C ASN A 10 21.43 14.74 -21.23
N THR A 11 21.89 14.40 -20.02
CA THR A 11 21.55 13.16 -19.33
C THR A 11 20.27 13.27 -18.50
N GLY A 12 19.72 12.13 -18.07
CA GLY A 12 18.59 12.05 -17.14
C GLY A 12 18.91 12.51 -15.71
N PHE A 13 20.19 12.55 -15.33
CA PHE A 13 20.60 12.86 -13.95
C PHE A 13 20.20 14.27 -13.48
N ILE A 14 20.17 15.25 -14.38
CA ILE A 14 19.70 16.61 -14.03
C ILE A 14 18.20 16.61 -13.75
N LEU A 15 17.42 15.83 -14.51
CA LEU A 15 15.99 15.67 -14.25
C LEU A 15 15.78 14.99 -12.89
N GLU A 16 16.44 13.86 -12.65
CA GLU A 16 16.36 13.15 -11.36
C GLU A 16 16.73 14.05 -10.17
N HIS A 17 17.81 14.83 -10.31
CA HIS A 17 18.22 15.79 -9.28
C HIS A 17 17.15 16.86 -9.03
N SER A 18 16.56 17.43 -10.09
CA SER A 18 15.52 18.45 -9.95
C SER A 18 14.27 17.92 -9.25
N ILE A 19 13.85 16.69 -9.58
CA ILE A 19 12.71 16.02 -8.95
C ILE A 19 13.01 15.72 -7.48
N ASN A 20 14.24 15.33 -7.16
CA ASN A 20 14.66 15.13 -5.78
C ASN A 20 14.61 16.40 -4.94
N VAL A 21 15.06 17.53 -5.49
CA VAL A 21 14.96 18.83 -4.81
C VAL A 21 13.52 19.20 -4.54
N ILE A 22 12.61 19.00 -5.52
CA ILE A 22 11.17 19.24 -5.33
C ILE A 22 10.63 18.35 -4.21
N LEU A 23 10.91 17.05 -4.22
CA LEU A 23 10.47 16.12 -3.18
C LEU A 23 10.98 16.51 -1.78
N GLN A 24 12.26 16.85 -1.65
CA GLN A 24 12.88 17.28 -0.38
C GLN A 24 12.22 18.53 0.17
N ASN A 25 11.91 19.51 -0.69
CA ASN A 25 11.25 20.74 -0.30
C ASN A 25 9.80 20.55 0.17
N HIS A 26 9.22 19.35 -0.04
CA HIS A 26 7.86 18.98 0.38
C HIS A 26 7.86 17.85 1.43
N ASP A 27 8.99 17.68 2.14
CA ASP A 27 9.18 16.71 3.24
C ASP A 27 9.02 15.24 2.85
N TRP A 28 9.28 14.89 1.58
CA TRP A 28 9.36 13.50 1.15
C TRP A 28 10.73 12.91 1.49
N THR A 29 10.73 11.71 2.07
CA THR A 29 11.94 10.92 2.27
C THR A 29 12.28 10.18 0.98
N ILE A 30 13.54 10.25 0.52
CA ILE A 30 13.94 9.79 -0.81
C ILE A 30 15.01 8.71 -0.72
N ILE A 31 14.86 7.67 -1.54
CA ILE A 31 15.90 6.69 -1.85
C ILE A 31 16.11 6.73 -3.37
N ASN A 32 17.30 7.16 -3.78
CA ASN A 32 17.70 7.20 -5.18
C ASN A 32 18.35 5.89 -5.61
N ASN A 33 18.26 5.59 -6.91
CA ASN A 33 19.05 4.59 -7.58
C ASN A 33 18.99 3.22 -6.88
N LYS A 34 17.78 2.86 -6.43
CA LYS A 34 17.59 1.64 -5.64
C LYS A 34 17.58 0.44 -6.59
N TYR A 35 18.58 -0.42 -6.43
CA TYR A 35 18.65 -1.65 -7.18
C TYR A 35 17.72 -2.73 -6.63
N TYR A 36 17.12 -3.50 -7.52
CA TYR A 36 16.36 -4.71 -7.20
C TYR A 36 16.61 -5.81 -8.23
N GLU A 37 16.44 -7.05 -7.82
CA GLU A 37 16.51 -8.20 -8.71
C GLU A 37 15.15 -8.44 -9.36
N ASP A 38 15.12 -8.46 -10.69
CA ASP A 38 13.97 -8.87 -11.47
C ASP A 38 14.02 -10.39 -11.63
N ASP A 39 13.39 -11.10 -10.69
CA ASP A 39 13.38 -12.58 -10.63
C ASP A 39 12.79 -13.25 -11.89
N LEU A 40 12.10 -12.49 -12.75
CA LEU A 40 11.60 -13.01 -14.03
C LEU A 40 12.69 -13.04 -15.11
N GLN A 41 13.64 -12.12 -15.05
CA GLN A 41 14.66 -11.94 -16.07
C GLN A 41 16.07 -12.20 -15.56
N ASN A 42 16.24 -12.46 -14.25
CA ASN A 42 17.53 -12.58 -13.58
C ASN A 42 18.46 -11.40 -13.91
N THR A 43 17.89 -10.20 -13.88
CA THR A 43 18.62 -8.95 -14.15
C THR A 43 18.45 -7.99 -12.98
N VAL A 44 19.49 -7.22 -12.71
CA VAL A 44 19.41 -6.12 -11.76
C VAL A 44 18.79 -4.92 -12.48
N ARG A 45 17.76 -4.35 -11.88
CA ARG A 45 17.09 -3.13 -12.34
C ARG A 45 17.22 -2.05 -11.29
N GLU A 46 17.10 -0.82 -11.75
CA GLU A 46 17.19 0.37 -10.92
C GLU A 46 15.83 1.06 -10.87
N ILE A 47 15.47 1.51 -9.67
CA ILE A 47 14.39 2.47 -9.46
C ILE A 47 15.06 3.84 -9.38
N ASP A 48 14.76 4.70 -10.35
CA ASP A 48 15.34 6.06 -10.43
C ASP A 48 15.12 6.78 -9.08
N ILE A 49 13.86 6.91 -8.65
CA ILE A 49 13.51 7.55 -7.38
C ILE A 49 12.39 6.76 -6.68
N LEU A 50 12.63 6.41 -5.42
CA LEU A 50 11.63 5.90 -4.49
C LEU A 50 11.42 6.92 -3.37
N ALA A 51 10.22 7.49 -3.30
CA ALA A 51 9.88 8.50 -2.31
C ALA A 51 8.77 8.03 -1.38
N TYR A 52 8.86 8.43 -0.11
CA TYR A 52 7.87 8.14 0.91
C TYR A 52 7.48 9.39 1.67
N LYS A 53 6.18 9.55 1.88
CA LYS A 53 5.64 10.40 2.96
C LYS A 53 5.08 9.49 4.04
N VAL A 54 5.45 9.74 5.28
CA VAL A 54 5.13 8.86 6.42
C VAL A 54 4.66 9.65 7.63
N GLN A 55 3.63 9.14 8.28
CA GLN A 55 3.21 9.58 9.59
C GLN A 55 2.84 8.40 10.48
N LEU A 56 3.20 8.48 11.76
CA LEU A 56 2.73 7.56 12.79
C LEU A 56 1.34 8.01 13.24
N VAL A 57 0.35 7.13 13.14
CA VAL A 57 -1.00 7.33 13.65
C VAL A 57 -1.29 6.21 14.63
N ASP A 58 -1.52 6.55 15.90
CA ASP A 58 -1.55 5.59 17.00
C ASP A 58 -0.26 4.74 17.03
N ASP A 59 -0.35 3.43 16.82
CA ASP A 59 0.75 2.47 16.76
C ASP A 59 1.09 2.00 15.32
N ILE A 60 0.54 2.64 14.27
CA ILE A 60 0.77 2.25 12.86
C ILE A 60 1.39 3.39 12.04
N ARG A 61 2.44 3.08 11.27
CA ARG A 61 3.00 4.01 10.28
C ARG A 61 2.28 3.90 8.95
N ILE A 62 1.75 5.01 8.48
CA ILE A 62 1.05 5.08 7.19
C ILE A 62 1.99 5.73 6.19
N TYR A 63 2.28 5.01 5.11
CA TYR A 63 3.17 5.44 4.03
C TYR A 63 2.38 5.68 2.75
N THR A 64 2.57 6.85 2.16
CA THR A 64 2.26 7.09 0.75
C THR A 64 3.56 6.99 -0.02
N THR A 65 3.61 6.07 -0.97
CA THR A 65 4.83 5.70 -1.70
C THR A 65 4.71 6.14 -3.15
N LEU A 66 5.74 6.83 -3.65
CA LEU A 66 5.89 7.16 -5.06
C LEU A 66 7.06 6.36 -5.62
N LEU A 67 6.79 5.56 -6.64
CA LEU A 67 7.81 5.00 -7.52
C LEU A 67 7.86 5.89 -8.74
N ILE A 68 8.99 6.57 -8.92
CA ILE A 68 9.15 7.59 -9.94
C ILE A 68 10.22 7.10 -10.93
N SER A 69 9.88 7.14 -12.22
CA SER A 69 10.84 7.00 -13.29
C SER A 69 10.99 8.33 -14.03
N CYS A 70 12.23 8.77 -14.21
CA CYS A 70 12.55 10.00 -14.92
C CYS A 70 12.96 9.69 -16.36
N LYS A 71 12.38 10.40 -17.32
CA LYS A 71 12.61 10.18 -18.76
C LYS A 71 12.78 11.51 -19.46
N LYS A 72 13.93 11.68 -20.09
CA LYS A 72 14.29 12.85 -20.89
C LYS A 72 14.38 12.48 -22.35
N ASN A 73 13.78 13.28 -23.23
CA ASN A 73 13.94 13.10 -24.67
C ASN A 73 13.89 14.46 -25.38
N SER A 74 15.01 14.89 -25.94
CA SER A 74 15.12 16.15 -26.67
C SER A 74 14.65 16.06 -28.13
N GLU A 75 14.59 14.86 -28.70
CA GLU A 75 14.33 14.65 -30.14
C GLU A 75 12.90 14.19 -30.44
N ASN A 76 12.29 13.45 -29.52
CA ASN A 76 10.97 12.85 -29.70
C ASN A 76 10.00 13.29 -28.60
N ALA A 77 8.77 13.58 -29.00
CA ALA A 77 7.61 13.72 -28.12
C ALA A 77 7.11 12.34 -27.69
N TRP A 78 6.52 12.28 -26.50
CA TRP A 78 5.80 11.11 -26.01
C TRP A 78 4.33 11.26 -26.36
N VAL A 79 3.83 10.38 -27.22
CA VAL A 79 2.46 10.44 -27.73
C VAL A 79 1.65 9.29 -27.15
N LEU A 80 0.54 9.63 -26.49
CA LEU A 80 -0.41 8.70 -25.91
C LEU A 80 -1.65 8.65 -26.80
N VAL A 81 -1.97 7.46 -27.31
CA VAL A 81 -3.14 7.24 -28.16
C VAL A 81 -4.27 6.73 -27.29
N SER A 82 -5.39 7.44 -27.35
CA SER A 82 -6.50 7.28 -26.43
C SER A 82 -7.84 7.21 -27.15
N ARG A 83 -8.85 6.71 -26.43
CA ARG A 83 -10.27 6.70 -26.81
C ARG A 83 -11.12 6.95 -25.57
N GLU A 84 -12.43 7.11 -25.75
CA GLU A 84 -13.37 7.20 -24.63
C GLU A 84 -13.33 5.94 -23.76
N VAL A 85 -13.33 6.13 -22.44
CA VAL A 85 -13.30 5.03 -21.48
C VAL A 85 -14.60 4.22 -21.52
N ASN A 86 -14.49 2.89 -21.53
CA ASN A 86 -15.63 2.00 -21.32
C ASN A 86 -15.65 1.50 -19.87
N LEU A 87 -16.35 2.24 -19.00
CA LEU A 87 -16.47 1.91 -17.56
C LEU A 87 -17.21 0.59 -17.30
N ASN A 88 -17.99 0.10 -18.26
CA ASN A 88 -18.73 -1.16 -18.15
C ASN A 88 -17.92 -2.36 -18.66
N ASN A 89 -16.64 -2.19 -19.02
CA ASN A 89 -15.80 -3.29 -19.48
C ASN A 89 -15.52 -4.26 -18.31
N PRO A 90 -16.05 -5.50 -18.34
CA PRO A 90 -15.87 -6.44 -17.23
C PRO A 90 -14.44 -6.99 -17.13
N ASN A 91 -13.62 -6.80 -18.17
CA ASN A 91 -12.24 -7.28 -18.22
C ASN A 91 -11.24 -6.22 -17.74
N PHE A 92 -11.70 -5.17 -17.05
CA PHE A 92 -10.84 -4.06 -16.71
C PHE A 92 -11.12 -3.52 -15.31
N ASN A 93 -10.06 -3.37 -14.52
CA ASN A 93 -10.14 -2.66 -13.23
C ASN A 93 -9.61 -1.24 -13.40
N TRP A 94 -10.52 -0.27 -13.55
CA TRP A 94 -10.16 1.15 -13.73
C TRP A 94 -9.58 1.81 -12.47
N ASN A 95 -9.75 1.19 -11.32
CA ASN A 95 -9.35 1.73 -10.03
C ASN A 95 -8.42 0.75 -9.32
N PRO A 96 -7.26 0.39 -9.90
CA PRO A 96 -6.34 -0.52 -9.24
C PRO A 96 -5.77 0.14 -7.98
N LEU A 97 -5.66 -0.61 -6.89
CA LEU A 97 -5.10 -0.17 -5.62
C LEU A 97 -4.06 -1.16 -5.15
N HIS A 98 -2.86 -0.67 -4.91
CA HIS A 98 -1.72 -1.47 -4.49
C HIS A 98 -1.34 -1.08 -3.07
N ILE A 99 -1.70 -1.95 -2.12
CA ILE A 99 -1.42 -1.77 -0.70
C ILE A 99 -0.59 -2.95 -0.19
N ARG A 100 0.37 -2.62 0.67
CA ARG A 100 1.08 -3.61 1.49
C ARG A 100 0.96 -3.24 2.96
N THR A 101 0.72 -4.21 3.83
CA THR A 101 0.74 -3.98 5.28
C THR A 101 1.22 -5.21 6.05
N ASN A 102 1.80 -5.00 7.23
CA ASN A 102 2.01 -6.04 8.23
C ASN A 102 0.95 -6.02 9.35
N ASP A 103 0.10 -5.00 9.43
CA ASP A 103 -0.98 -4.87 10.43
C ASP A 103 -2.15 -5.80 10.10
N SER A 104 -2.53 -6.63 11.08
CA SER A 104 -3.56 -7.67 10.92
C SER A 104 -4.95 -7.08 10.63
N ALA A 105 -5.31 -5.93 11.20
CA ALA A 105 -6.59 -5.26 10.97
C ALA A 105 -6.71 -4.72 9.53
N ILE A 106 -5.63 -4.13 9.00
CA ILE A 106 -5.60 -3.67 7.60
C ILE A 106 -5.49 -4.85 6.63
N LYS A 107 -4.75 -5.92 6.95
CA LYS A 107 -4.74 -7.15 6.14
C LYS A 107 -6.14 -7.74 6.02
N ASP A 108 -6.89 -7.76 7.12
CA ASP A 108 -8.28 -8.18 7.12
C ASP A 108 -9.15 -7.34 6.17
N LEU A 109 -9.00 -6.01 6.23
CA LEU A 109 -9.69 -5.10 5.32
C LEU A 109 -9.40 -5.42 3.84
N ILE A 110 -8.14 -5.69 3.50
CA ILE A 110 -7.72 -6.00 2.12
C ILE A 110 -8.25 -7.36 1.65
N ASN A 111 -8.34 -8.34 2.55
CA ASN A 111 -8.72 -9.71 2.20
C ASN A 111 -10.24 -9.97 2.21
N LYS A 112 -11.06 -9.01 2.69
CA LYS A 112 -12.52 -9.14 2.68
C LYS A 112 -13.06 -9.22 1.25
N GLU A 113 -14.19 -9.91 1.09
CA GLU A 113 -14.91 -10.00 -0.19
C GLU A 113 -15.41 -8.64 -0.72
N LYS A 114 -15.46 -7.60 0.12
CA LYS A 114 -15.76 -6.23 -0.32
C LYS A 114 -14.55 -5.65 -1.05
N ASP A 115 -14.81 -5.05 -2.20
CA ASP A 115 -13.81 -4.43 -3.05
C ASP A 115 -13.21 -3.18 -2.37
N ILE A 116 -12.11 -3.37 -1.63
CA ILE A 116 -11.37 -2.30 -0.97
C ILE A 116 -10.94 -1.21 -1.96
N ASN A 117 -10.69 -1.56 -3.22
CA ASN A 117 -10.32 -0.58 -4.22
C ASN A 117 -11.48 0.39 -4.42
N LYS A 118 -12.69 -0.14 -4.65
CA LYS A 118 -13.89 0.69 -4.77
C LYS A 118 -14.07 1.60 -3.54
N ASP A 119 -14.01 1.05 -2.34
CA ASP A 119 -14.20 1.81 -1.09
C ASP A 119 -13.15 2.93 -0.95
N TYR A 120 -11.90 2.65 -1.30
CA TYR A 120 -10.81 3.64 -1.26
C TYR A 120 -11.01 4.77 -2.27
N TYR A 121 -11.34 4.45 -3.52
CA TYR A 121 -11.56 5.46 -4.56
C TYR A 121 -12.84 6.27 -4.31
N GLU A 122 -13.90 5.66 -3.79
CA GLU A 122 -15.10 6.38 -3.32
C GLU A 122 -14.82 7.28 -2.13
N PHE A 123 -13.90 6.90 -1.24
CA PHE A 123 -13.46 7.76 -0.16
C PHE A 123 -12.70 8.97 -0.70
N LEU A 124 -11.75 8.75 -1.62
CA LEU A 124 -10.98 9.85 -2.23
C LEU A 124 -11.84 10.80 -3.06
N SER A 125 -12.83 10.31 -3.80
CA SER A 125 -13.69 11.18 -4.63
C SER A 125 -14.57 12.12 -3.81
N LYS A 126 -14.93 11.74 -2.57
CA LYS A 126 -15.64 12.61 -1.63
C LYS A 126 -14.75 13.70 -1.04
N GLU A 127 -13.45 13.47 -1.01
CA GLU A 127 -12.45 14.46 -0.67
C GLU A 127 -12.21 15.31 -1.94
N ASN A 128 -13.04 16.36 -2.13
CA ASN A 128 -13.17 17.26 -3.32
C ASN A 128 -11.87 17.91 -3.89
N SER A 129 -10.69 17.40 -3.57
CA SER A 129 -9.37 17.96 -3.88
C SER A 129 -8.35 16.91 -4.36
N ILE A 130 -8.76 15.65 -4.59
CA ILE A 130 -7.90 14.51 -4.97
C ILE A 130 -8.33 13.91 -6.32
N ASP A 131 -8.16 14.69 -7.39
CA ASP A 131 -8.53 14.32 -8.76
C ASP A 131 -7.52 13.38 -9.46
N ILE A 132 -6.29 13.27 -8.95
CA ILE A 132 -5.23 12.43 -9.54
C ILE A 132 -5.52 10.92 -9.41
N MET A 133 -6.46 10.57 -8.52
CA MET A 133 -6.97 9.21 -8.36
C MET A 133 -8.36 9.05 -8.98
N ASP A 134 -8.91 10.04 -9.69
CA ASP A 134 -10.19 9.88 -10.37
C ASP A 134 -10.11 8.76 -11.41
N THR A 135 -11.24 8.12 -11.67
CA THR A 135 -11.35 7.19 -12.80
C THR A 135 -10.97 7.92 -14.10
N PRO A 136 -10.09 7.34 -14.95
CA PRO A 136 -9.67 7.98 -16.19
C PRO A 136 -10.85 8.32 -17.09
N LYS A 137 -10.83 9.51 -17.70
CA LYS A 137 -11.81 9.90 -18.72
C LYS A 137 -11.52 9.26 -20.09
N ASN A 138 -10.25 8.93 -20.33
CA ASN A 138 -9.78 8.33 -21.57
C ASN A 138 -9.07 7.01 -21.27
N ASP A 139 -9.29 6.02 -22.12
CA ASP A 139 -8.56 4.76 -22.16
C ASP A 139 -7.36 4.93 -23.11
N VAL A 140 -6.15 5.04 -22.56
CA VAL A 140 -4.90 5.06 -23.33
C VAL A 140 -4.51 3.63 -23.67
N PHE A 141 -4.73 3.22 -24.91
CA PHE A 141 -4.52 1.84 -25.35
C PHE A 141 -3.21 1.64 -26.13
N ALA A 142 -2.56 2.72 -26.55
CA ALA A 142 -1.26 2.66 -27.23
C ALA A 142 -0.42 3.90 -26.94
N PHE A 143 0.89 3.78 -27.16
CA PHE A 143 1.84 4.87 -27.02
C PHE A 143 2.88 4.80 -28.12
N GLN A 144 3.44 5.95 -28.48
CA GLN A 144 4.36 6.09 -29.61
C GLN A 144 5.31 7.25 -29.33
N GLU A 145 6.63 7.05 -29.47
CA GLU A 145 7.53 8.20 -29.60
C GLU A 145 7.39 8.78 -31.02
N MET A 146 7.22 10.10 -31.14
CA MET A 146 7.12 10.78 -32.44
C MET A 146 8.19 11.86 -32.53
N SER A 147 8.90 11.93 -33.66
CA SER A 147 9.95 12.94 -33.83
C SER A 147 9.37 14.34 -33.78
N LYS A 148 9.93 15.21 -32.95
CA LYS A 148 9.52 16.63 -32.87
C LYS A 148 9.75 17.40 -34.16
N ARG A 149 10.65 16.90 -35.03
CA ARG A 149 11.00 17.57 -36.30
C ARG A 149 9.95 17.41 -37.39
N ASN A 150 9.33 16.24 -37.49
CA ASN A 150 8.47 15.91 -38.63
C ASN A 150 7.28 15.00 -38.28
N GLY A 151 7.06 14.69 -37.00
CA GLY A 151 6.00 13.80 -36.54
C GLY A 151 6.20 12.33 -36.96
N ALA A 152 7.35 11.94 -37.50
CA ALA A 152 7.56 10.55 -37.90
C ALA A 152 7.61 9.63 -36.66
N PRO A 153 6.94 8.47 -36.69
CA PRO A 153 6.98 7.51 -35.59
C PRO A 153 8.40 6.97 -35.38
N LYS A 154 8.74 6.69 -34.12
CA LYS A 154 10.01 6.13 -33.66
C LYS A 154 9.77 4.82 -32.89
N ASN A 155 10.80 4.27 -32.27
CA ASN A 155 10.62 3.13 -31.37
C ASN A 155 10.02 3.64 -30.04
N ASP A 156 9.08 2.90 -29.47
CA ASP A 156 8.40 3.21 -28.21
C ASP A 156 9.07 2.56 -26.98
N LYS A 157 10.20 1.86 -27.18
CA LYS A 157 10.96 1.15 -26.13
C LYS A 157 11.17 1.97 -24.85
N ASN A 158 11.40 3.27 -24.94
CA ASN A 158 11.62 4.14 -23.77
C ASN A 158 10.35 4.26 -22.91
N ILE A 159 9.20 4.44 -23.56
CA ILE A 159 7.89 4.52 -22.92
C ILE A 159 7.57 3.18 -22.27
N PHE A 160 7.66 2.09 -23.04
CA PHE A 160 7.41 0.74 -22.55
C PHE A 160 8.31 0.36 -21.37
N THR A 161 9.61 0.69 -21.44
CA THR A 161 10.55 0.41 -20.36
C THR A 161 10.24 1.24 -19.12
N SER A 162 9.79 2.50 -19.26
CA SER A 162 9.35 3.32 -18.13
C SER A 162 8.14 2.71 -17.42
N ILE A 163 7.13 2.26 -18.17
CA ILE A 163 5.93 1.64 -17.60
C ILE A 163 6.28 0.31 -16.92
N THR A 164 6.98 -0.58 -17.63
CA THR A 164 7.30 -1.93 -17.13
C THR A 164 8.27 -1.94 -15.96
N SER A 165 9.24 -1.01 -15.92
CA SER A 165 10.13 -0.89 -14.75
C SER A 165 9.36 -0.46 -13.50
N LEU A 166 8.44 0.50 -13.61
CA LEU A 166 7.59 0.93 -12.50
C LEU A 166 6.71 -0.20 -11.94
N MET A 167 6.02 -0.94 -12.81
CA MET A 167 5.17 -2.07 -12.39
C MET A 167 5.99 -3.16 -11.69
N LYS A 168 7.16 -3.50 -12.23
CA LYS A 168 8.07 -4.49 -11.63
C LYS A 168 8.66 -4.01 -10.31
N ALA A 169 9.02 -2.74 -10.20
CA ALA A 169 9.50 -2.13 -8.96
C ALA A 169 8.43 -2.18 -7.87
N GLN A 170 7.17 -1.91 -8.22
CA GLN A 170 6.05 -2.00 -7.28
C GLN A 170 5.85 -3.42 -6.77
N ALA A 171 5.77 -4.40 -7.67
CA ALA A 171 5.65 -5.81 -7.29
C ALA A 171 6.81 -6.25 -6.39
N TYR A 172 8.04 -5.83 -6.69
CA TYR A 172 9.19 -6.09 -5.84
C TYR A 172 9.03 -5.47 -4.44
N GLU A 173 8.65 -4.19 -4.34
CA GLU A 173 8.45 -3.52 -3.04
C GLU A 173 7.27 -4.09 -2.24
N ILE A 174 6.22 -4.59 -2.90
CA ILE A 174 5.10 -5.27 -2.24
C ILE A 174 5.54 -6.62 -1.67
N ASP A 175 6.28 -7.42 -2.44
CA ASP A 175 6.59 -8.80 -2.07
C ASP A 175 7.85 -8.94 -1.22
N ARG A 176 8.78 -7.97 -1.27
CA ARG A 176 10.05 -8.04 -0.55
C ARG A 176 9.80 -8.29 0.93
N LYS A 177 10.25 -9.40 1.50
CA LYS A 177 10.26 -9.56 2.97
C LYS A 177 11.20 -8.50 3.54
N ARG A 178 10.67 -7.41 4.13
CA ARG A 178 11.53 -6.49 4.89
C ARG A 178 12.03 -7.27 6.10
N VAL A 179 13.28 -7.04 6.47
CA VAL A 179 13.79 -7.42 7.80
C VAL A 179 12.75 -6.91 8.78
N THR A 180 12.24 -7.82 9.60
CA THR A 180 11.14 -7.66 10.56
C THR A 180 11.31 -6.37 11.36
N HIS A 181 10.77 -5.26 10.85
CA HIS A 181 10.47 -4.14 11.71
C HIS A 181 9.25 -4.57 12.53
N SER A 182 9.41 -4.55 13.85
CA SER A 182 8.34 -4.76 14.83
C SER A 182 7.13 -3.87 14.59
N ASP A 183 7.37 -2.72 13.96
CA ASP A 183 6.38 -1.66 13.89
C ASP A 183 5.36 -1.91 12.79
N LYS A 184 4.09 -1.76 13.14
CA LYS A 184 2.97 -1.88 12.21
C LYS A 184 3.06 -0.77 11.16
N ALA A 185 2.79 -1.12 9.91
CA ALA A 185 2.91 -0.23 8.78
C ALA A 185 1.93 -0.60 7.65
N VAL A 186 1.50 0.41 6.91
CA VAL A 186 0.76 0.29 5.66
C VAL A 186 1.41 1.16 4.59
N TYR A 187 1.57 0.63 3.39
CA TYR A 187 2.16 1.31 2.24
C TYR A 187 1.12 1.32 1.11
N GLN A 188 0.74 2.51 0.65
CA GLN A 188 -0.05 2.70 -0.57
C GLN A 188 0.89 3.17 -1.68
N PHE A 189 0.91 2.47 -2.82
CA PHE A 189 1.88 2.71 -3.90
C PHE A 189 1.27 3.46 -5.08
N ASN A 190 2.01 4.45 -5.60
CA ASN A 190 1.67 5.23 -6.78
C ASN A 190 2.84 5.19 -7.77
N LEU A 191 2.54 4.99 -9.06
CA LEU A 191 3.54 4.91 -10.13
C LEU A 191 3.53 6.19 -10.96
N ILE A 192 4.69 6.81 -11.13
CA ILE A 192 4.81 8.09 -11.82
C ILE A 192 5.94 8.02 -12.86
N SER A 193 5.63 8.40 -14.08
CA SER A 193 6.60 8.63 -15.15
C SER A 193 6.73 10.13 -15.37
N ILE A 194 7.88 10.70 -14.98
CA ILE A 194 8.19 12.12 -15.15
C ILE A 194 8.89 12.33 -16.49
N ILE A 195 8.33 13.22 -17.31
CA ILE A 195 8.72 13.42 -18.69
C ILE A 195 9.33 14.81 -18.88
N ASP A 196 10.61 14.88 -19.23
CA ASP A 196 11.28 16.07 -19.77
C ASP A 196 11.27 15.99 -21.30
N SER A 197 10.07 16.12 -21.86
CA SER A 197 9.76 16.21 -23.29
C SER A 197 8.30 16.69 -23.47
N ASP A 198 7.84 16.75 -24.72
CA ASP A 198 6.46 17.09 -25.05
C ASP A 198 5.60 15.84 -24.78
N LEU A 199 4.49 16.04 -24.09
CA LEU A 199 3.49 14.99 -23.83
C LEU A 199 2.22 15.35 -24.60
N ILE A 200 1.86 14.49 -25.54
CA ILE A 200 0.76 14.74 -26.48
C ILE A 200 -0.23 13.59 -26.38
N ARG A 201 -1.52 13.92 -26.30
CA ARG A 201 -2.61 12.96 -26.43
C ARG A 201 -3.18 13.03 -27.83
N LEU A 202 -3.23 11.89 -28.51
CA LEU A 202 -4.04 11.68 -29.71
C LEU A 202 -5.31 10.97 -29.28
N ASN A 203 -6.45 11.63 -29.41
CA ASN A 203 -7.74 11.05 -29.10
C ASN A 203 -8.41 10.57 -30.39
N MET A 204 -8.55 9.25 -30.51
CA MET A 204 -9.23 8.58 -31.60
C MET A 204 -10.74 8.56 -31.32
N LEU A 205 -11.48 9.38 -32.07
CA LEU A 205 -12.94 9.45 -31.96
C LEU A 205 -13.61 8.35 -32.78
N ASP A 206 -12.99 8.00 -33.91
CA ASP A 206 -13.36 6.92 -34.81
C ASP A 206 -12.12 6.48 -35.63
N ASP A 207 -12.28 5.55 -36.58
CA ASP A 207 -11.18 5.01 -37.41
C ASP A 207 -10.48 6.04 -38.31
N LYS A 208 -10.98 7.27 -38.40
CA LYS A 208 -10.49 8.32 -39.32
C LYS A 208 -10.25 9.65 -38.63
N THR A 209 -10.91 9.90 -37.51
CA THR A 209 -10.88 11.19 -36.82
C THR A 209 -9.97 11.11 -35.60
N ILE A 210 -8.84 11.81 -35.69
CA ILE A 210 -7.88 11.95 -34.60
C ILE A 210 -7.82 13.43 -34.21
N THR A 211 -8.04 13.70 -32.93
CA THR A 211 -7.78 15.03 -32.35
C THR A 211 -6.48 14.99 -31.56
N GLN A 212 -5.76 16.10 -31.53
CA GLN A 212 -4.48 16.23 -30.86
C GLN A 212 -4.56 17.31 -29.77
N GLU A 213 -3.97 17.01 -28.62
CA GLU A 213 -3.85 17.94 -27.51
C GLU A 213 -2.48 17.80 -26.85
N GLU A 214 -1.78 18.91 -26.59
CA GLU A 214 -0.64 18.91 -25.67
C GLU A 214 -1.18 18.93 -24.24
N ILE A 215 -0.65 18.04 -23.40
CA ILE A 215 -1.17 17.80 -22.05
C ILE A 215 -0.05 17.91 -21.02
N GLU A 216 -0.42 18.39 -19.83
CA GLU A 216 0.48 18.44 -18.67
C GLU A 216 0.70 17.06 -18.04
N SER A 217 -0.31 16.21 -18.12
CA SER A 217 -0.32 14.89 -17.51
C SER A 217 -1.39 14.01 -18.15
N GLU A 218 -1.22 12.70 -18.06
CA GLU A 218 -2.26 11.71 -18.33
C GLU A 218 -2.07 10.51 -17.45
N GLN A 219 -3.15 9.83 -17.10
CA GLN A 219 -3.09 8.55 -16.42
C GLN A 219 -3.41 7.43 -17.39
N ILE A 220 -2.67 6.33 -17.25
CA ILE A 220 -3.00 5.08 -17.92
C ILE A 220 -3.33 4.05 -16.86
N VAL A 221 -4.25 3.18 -17.19
CA VAL A 221 -4.42 1.92 -16.49
C VAL A 221 -4.05 0.83 -17.48
N THR A 222 -3.25 -0.14 -17.06
CA THR A 222 -2.77 -1.20 -17.94
C THR A 222 -2.72 -2.52 -17.19
N GLN A 223 -2.94 -3.60 -17.92
CA GLN A 223 -2.87 -4.97 -17.42
C GLN A 223 -1.49 -5.53 -17.69
N TYR A 224 -0.86 -6.13 -16.69
CA TYR A 224 0.46 -6.75 -16.86
C TYR A 224 0.63 -7.98 -15.98
N ILE A 225 1.42 -8.94 -16.48
CA ILE A 225 1.68 -10.19 -15.78
C ILE A 225 3.06 -10.11 -15.12
N ILE A 226 3.08 -10.23 -13.80
CA ILE A 226 4.29 -10.30 -12.99
C ILE A 226 4.22 -11.57 -12.14
N ARG A 227 5.27 -12.41 -12.19
CA ARG A 227 5.34 -13.67 -11.43
C ARG A 227 4.12 -14.59 -11.66
N ARG A 228 3.65 -14.65 -12.92
CA ARG A 228 2.45 -15.41 -13.36
C ARG A 228 1.14 -14.96 -12.70
N LYS A 229 1.14 -13.82 -12.00
CA LYS A 229 -0.05 -13.14 -11.52
C LYS A 229 -0.34 -11.97 -12.44
N GLU A 230 -1.54 -11.95 -12.98
CA GLU A 230 -2.06 -10.82 -13.73
C GLU A 230 -2.62 -9.78 -12.75
N ASP A 231 -2.30 -8.50 -12.98
CA ASP A 231 -2.80 -7.40 -12.18
C ASP A 231 -2.97 -6.14 -13.04
N PHE A 232 -3.72 -5.16 -12.52
CA PHE A 232 -3.91 -3.85 -13.15
C PHE A 232 -3.06 -2.81 -12.45
N TYR A 233 -2.45 -1.93 -13.23
CA TYR A 233 -1.53 -0.91 -12.75
C TYR A 233 -1.96 0.45 -13.25
N ARG A 234 -1.97 1.44 -12.36
CA ARG A 234 -2.16 2.84 -12.72
C ARG A 234 -0.81 3.53 -12.77
N ILE A 235 -0.49 4.17 -13.90
CA ILE A 235 0.73 4.96 -14.09
C ILE A 235 0.33 6.38 -14.46
N GLN A 236 0.84 7.35 -13.72
CA GLN A 236 0.67 8.76 -13.99
C GLN A 236 1.85 9.28 -14.81
N PHE A 237 1.60 9.74 -16.03
CA PHE A 237 2.55 10.54 -16.80
C PHE A 237 2.40 12.00 -16.42
N ILE A 238 3.50 12.67 -16.14
CA ILE A 238 3.52 14.09 -15.72
C ILE A 238 4.71 14.77 -16.39
N LYS A 239 4.51 15.94 -17.02
CA LYS A 239 5.62 16.76 -17.48
C LYS A 239 6.45 17.26 -16.28
N ALA A 240 7.76 17.31 -16.45
CA ALA A 240 8.68 17.66 -15.37
C ALA A 240 8.42 19.05 -14.77
N ASP A 241 8.08 20.03 -15.62
CA ASP A 241 7.82 21.43 -15.26
C ASP A 241 6.58 21.64 -14.39
N VAL A 242 5.62 20.70 -14.42
CA VAL A 242 4.39 20.75 -13.61
C VAL A 242 4.41 19.78 -12.43
N PHE A 243 5.48 19.00 -12.24
CA PHE A 243 5.50 17.95 -11.22
C PHE A 243 5.21 18.47 -9.80
N GLU A 244 5.78 19.61 -9.42
CA GLU A 244 5.55 20.19 -8.07
C GLU A 244 4.06 20.46 -7.78
N LYS A 245 3.28 20.87 -8.80
CA LYS A 245 1.83 21.06 -8.68
C LYS A 245 1.12 19.73 -8.41
N TYR A 246 1.58 18.63 -9.02
CA TYR A 246 1.04 17.29 -8.80
C TYR A 246 1.50 16.68 -7.49
N LEU A 247 2.71 16.99 -7.02
CA LEU A 247 3.20 16.53 -5.71
C LEU A 247 2.28 16.97 -4.57
N LYS A 248 1.77 18.20 -4.62
CA LYS A 248 0.76 18.71 -3.68
C LYS A 248 -0.54 17.89 -3.67
N LYS A 249 -0.89 17.21 -4.77
CA LYS A 249 -2.02 16.29 -4.83
C LYS A 249 -1.70 14.99 -4.10
N TYR A 250 -0.47 14.49 -4.21
CA TYR A 250 0.00 13.34 -3.43
C TYR A 250 0.12 13.63 -1.93
N ASP A 251 0.43 14.86 -1.54
CA ASP A 251 0.34 15.27 -0.13
C ASP A 251 -1.09 15.15 0.39
N ARG A 252 -2.10 15.55 -0.40
CA ARG A 252 -3.51 15.37 -0.02
C ARG A 252 -3.91 13.91 0.02
N ILE A 253 -3.40 13.07 -0.89
CA ILE A 253 -3.55 11.61 -0.82
C ILE A 253 -2.96 11.09 0.48
N HIS A 254 -1.81 11.59 0.92
CA HIS A 254 -1.23 11.19 2.19
C HIS A 254 -2.17 11.50 3.35
N GLU A 255 -2.66 12.73 3.46
CA GLU A 255 -3.63 13.11 4.50
C GLU A 255 -4.90 12.26 4.46
N ALA A 256 -5.40 11.96 3.26
CA ALA A 256 -6.55 11.09 3.06
C ALA A 256 -6.25 9.65 3.49
N ASN A 257 -5.06 9.12 3.18
CA ASN A 257 -4.61 7.80 3.64
C ASN A 257 -4.58 7.71 5.17
N LEU A 258 -4.13 8.78 5.85
CA LEU A 258 -4.14 8.82 7.32
C LEU A 258 -5.55 8.58 7.87
N ARG A 259 -6.54 9.30 7.34
CA ARG A 259 -7.94 9.15 7.74
C ARG A 259 -8.52 7.79 7.34
N PHE A 260 -8.31 7.37 6.09
CA PHE A 260 -8.87 6.13 5.56
C PHE A 260 -8.41 4.91 6.37
N PHE A 261 -7.09 4.75 6.53
CA PHE A 261 -6.56 3.58 7.24
C PHE A 261 -6.84 3.65 8.73
N LYS A 262 -6.78 4.83 9.36
CA LYS A 262 -7.15 4.98 10.78
C LYS A 262 -8.61 4.57 11.01
N ASN A 263 -9.55 5.14 10.25
CA ASN A 263 -10.97 4.87 10.45
C ASN A 263 -11.31 3.38 10.22
N ASN A 264 -10.76 2.77 9.17
CA ASN A 264 -10.98 1.35 8.92
C ASN A 264 -10.35 0.46 9.99
N ARG A 265 -9.18 0.84 10.50
CA ARG A 265 -8.53 0.14 11.61
C ARG A 265 -9.32 0.27 12.91
N ASP A 266 -9.82 1.46 13.24
CA ASP A 266 -10.66 1.67 14.41
C ASP A 266 -11.96 0.85 14.33
N ASN A 267 -12.59 0.82 13.15
CA ASN A 267 -13.77 0.00 12.89
C ASN A 267 -13.50 -1.51 13.01
N PHE A 268 -12.27 -1.95 12.71
CA PHE A 268 -11.88 -3.35 12.95
C PHE A 268 -11.90 -3.68 14.44
N PHE A 269 -11.50 -2.77 15.33
CA PHE A 269 -11.48 -3.01 16.77
C PHE A 269 -12.85 -2.87 17.46
N VAL A 270 -13.85 -2.29 16.80
CA VAL A 270 -15.22 -2.27 17.32
C VAL A 270 -15.75 -3.70 17.50
N ASP A 271 -16.24 -3.98 18.71
CA ASP A 271 -16.77 -5.27 19.15
C ASP A 271 -15.83 -6.45 18.81
N ILE A 272 -14.51 -6.24 18.88
CA ILE A 272 -13.53 -7.21 18.38
C ILE A 272 -13.63 -8.57 19.09
N LEU A 273 -13.87 -8.58 20.39
CA LEU A 273 -14.01 -9.80 21.19
C LEU A 273 -15.35 -10.52 20.99
N LYS A 274 -16.33 -9.85 20.37
CA LYS A 274 -17.63 -10.45 19.99
C LYS A 274 -17.60 -11.06 18.58
N ASN A 275 -16.44 -11.09 17.94
CA ASN A 275 -16.26 -11.57 16.58
C ASN A 275 -15.12 -12.58 16.51
N ASP A 276 -15.45 -13.87 16.58
CA ASP A 276 -14.50 -14.99 16.63
C ASP A 276 -13.43 -14.91 15.55
N ARG A 277 -13.82 -14.51 14.34
CA ARG A 277 -12.90 -14.37 13.20
C ARG A 277 -11.84 -13.30 13.46
N LYS A 278 -12.20 -12.17 14.06
CA LYS A 278 -11.23 -11.12 14.44
C LYS A 278 -10.39 -11.55 15.65
N VAL A 279 -10.99 -12.26 16.61
CA VAL A 279 -10.30 -12.81 17.78
C VAL A 279 -9.18 -13.76 17.34
N GLU A 280 -9.51 -14.74 16.50
CA GLU A 280 -8.59 -15.73 15.97
C GLU A 280 -7.48 -15.11 15.12
N LEU A 281 -7.77 -14.01 14.41
CA LEU A 281 -6.76 -13.30 13.63
C LEU A 281 -5.63 -12.70 14.50
N LEU A 282 -5.96 -12.22 15.70
CA LEU A 282 -5.01 -11.59 16.62
C LEU A 282 -4.51 -12.52 17.73
N LYS A 283 -5.12 -13.69 17.87
CA LYS A 283 -4.78 -14.68 18.90
C LYS A 283 -3.30 -15.07 18.93
N PRO A 284 -2.59 -15.24 17.80
CA PRO A 284 -1.14 -15.51 17.84
C PRO A 284 -0.35 -14.39 18.53
N GLU A 285 -0.68 -13.12 18.26
CA GLU A 285 -0.02 -11.96 18.90
C GLU A 285 -0.36 -11.91 20.40
N PHE A 286 -1.60 -12.24 20.78
CA PHE A 286 -1.99 -12.33 22.18
C PHE A 286 -1.24 -13.44 22.93
N LEU A 287 -1.17 -14.63 22.33
CA LEU A 287 -0.46 -15.77 22.90
C LEU A 287 1.03 -15.45 23.13
N GLU A 288 1.69 -14.82 22.15
CA GLU A 288 3.09 -14.41 22.29
C GLU A 288 3.33 -13.52 23.52
N GLU A 289 2.38 -12.64 23.86
CA GLU A 289 2.49 -11.74 25.02
C GLU A 289 2.21 -12.43 26.36
N ILE A 290 1.30 -13.40 26.41
CA ILE A 290 0.85 -13.99 27.68
C ILE A 290 1.47 -15.34 28.01
N LEU A 291 2.11 -16.03 27.06
CA LEU A 291 2.53 -17.43 27.24
C LEU A 291 3.56 -17.60 28.37
N ASP A 292 4.59 -16.76 28.41
CA ASP A 292 5.61 -16.81 29.47
C ASP A 292 5.04 -16.41 30.84
N PRO A 293 4.34 -15.26 30.98
CA PRO A 293 3.65 -14.91 32.23
C PRO A 293 2.68 -15.99 32.73
N LEU A 294 1.94 -16.63 31.83
CA LEU A 294 1.00 -17.70 32.17
C LEU A 294 1.72 -18.93 32.70
N TYR A 295 2.82 -19.30 32.05
CA TYR A 295 3.63 -20.44 32.46
C TYR A 295 4.23 -20.25 33.87
N GLU A 296 4.72 -19.05 34.17
CA GLU A 296 5.19 -18.69 35.52
C GLU A 296 4.06 -18.67 36.56
N ALA A 297 2.93 -18.04 36.24
CA ALA A 297 1.77 -17.93 37.14
C ALA A 297 1.15 -19.29 37.45
N SER A 298 1.16 -20.22 36.49
CA SER A 298 0.74 -21.60 36.69
C SER A 298 1.75 -22.44 37.51
N SER A 299 2.88 -21.86 37.94
CA SER A 299 4.00 -22.60 38.55
C SER A 299 4.48 -23.73 37.63
N TYR A 300 4.63 -23.44 36.33
CA TYR A 300 5.12 -24.38 35.32
C TYR A 300 4.23 -25.63 35.14
N SER A 301 2.99 -25.58 35.63
CA SER A 301 2.05 -26.73 35.60
C SER A 301 1.33 -26.86 34.26
N VAL A 302 1.29 -25.80 33.45
CA VAL A 302 0.58 -25.78 32.17
C VAL A 302 1.56 -25.95 31.01
N SER A 303 1.24 -26.78 30.02
CA SER A 303 2.09 -26.94 28.84
C SER A 303 1.93 -25.76 27.86
N LYS A 304 3.05 -25.18 27.40
CA LYS A 304 3.05 -24.15 26.35
C LYS A 304 2.37 -24.62 25.05
N GLU A 305 2.52 -25.89 24.70
CA GLU A 305 1.87 -26.51 23.54
C GLU A 305 0.35 -26.61 23.74
N SER A 306 -0.09 -26.97 24.95
CA SER A 306 -1.51 -27.05 25.31
C SER A 306 -2.17 -25.66 25.18
N VAL A 307 -1.56 -24.63 25.77
CA VAL A 307 -2.07 -23.25 25.72
C VAL A 307 -2.16 -22.76 24.28
N SER A 308 -1.10 -22.96 23.49
CA SER A 308 -1.06 -22.50 22.10
C SER A 308 -2.16 -23.15 21.24
N LYS A 309 -2.58 -24.36 21.60
CA LYS A 309 -3.56 -25.14 20.84
C LYS A 309 -5.00 -24.95 21.32
N TYR A 310 -5.21 -24.78 22.62
CA TYR A 310 -6.53 -24.87 23.24
C TYR A 310 -6.99 -23.60 23.97
N LEU A 311 -6.14 -22.58 24.11
CA LEU A 311 -6.59 -21.31 24.66
C LEU A 311 -7.63 -20.69 23.72
N GLU A 312 -8.76 -20.24 24.25
CA GLU A 312 -9.79 -19.53 23.50
C GLU A 312 -10.20 -18.26 24.26
N LEU A 313 -10.54 -17.19 23.53
CA LEU A 313 -11.10 -15.97 24.10
C LEU A 313 -12.56 -15.92 23.69
N ILE A 314 -13.46 -15.93 24.67
CA ILE A 314 -14.91 -16.01 24.46
C ILE A 314 -15.55 -14.81 25.14
N TRP A 315 -16.42 -14.10 24.42
CA TRP A 315 -17.22 -13.03 25.01
C TRP A 315 -18.37 -13.63 25.83
N ASP A 316 -18.40 -13.34 27.13
CA ASP A 316 -19.51 -13.66 28.01
C ASP A 316 -20.55 -12.54 27.92
N ILE A 317 -21.73 -12.85 27.37
CA ILE A 317 -22.80 -11.88 27.14
C ILE A 317 -23.39 -11.41 28.49
N ASP A 318 -23.58 -12.32 29.43
CA ASP A 318 -24.22 -12.04 30.71
C ASP A 318 -23.29 -11.27 31.64
N GLY A 319 -22.00 -11.62 31.64
CA GLY A 319 -21.00 -10.96 32.45
C GLY A 319 -20.45 -9.66 31.84
N GLU A 320 -20.66 -9.42 30.54
CA GLU A 320 -19.98 -8.40 29.73
C GLU A 320 -18.45 -8.41 29.93
N ILE A 321 -17.87 -9.61 30.00
CA ILE A 321 -16.44 -9.86 30.21
C ILE A 321 -15.88 -10.84 29.19
N VAL A 322 -14.55 -10.92 29.11
CA VAL A 322 -13.86 -11.95 28.33
C VAL A 322 -13.58 -13.16 29.21
N ARG A 323 -14.04 -14.34 28.79
CA ARG A 323 -13.59 -15.61 29.33
C ARG A 323 -12.39 -16.10 28.53
N ILE A 324 -11.28 -16.36 29.22
CA ILE A 324 -10.09 -16.98 28.64
C ILE A 324 -10.13 -18.45 29.01
N TYR A 325 -10.60 -19.27 28.08
CA TYR A 325 -10.73 -20.69 28.27
C TYR A 325 -9.36 -21.38 28.24
N LEU A 326 -9.12 -22.27 29.19
CA LEU A 326 -7.97 -23.16 29.26
C LEU A 326 -8.44 -24.56 29.66
N ASN A 327 -7.99 -25.59 28.93
CA ASN A 327 -8.27 -26.99 29.26
C ASN A 327 -7.34 -27.48 30.39
N GLU A 328 -7.53 -26.95 31.60
CA GLU A 328 -6.71 -27.20 32.78
C GLU A 328 -7.58 -27.43 34.03
N GLU A 329 -7.01 -27.98 35.10
CA GLU A 329 -7.74 -28.23 36.36
C GLU A 329 -8.19 -26.91 37.02
N GLN A 330 -9.36 -26.90 37.66
CA GLN A 330 -9.91 -25.73 38.36
C GLN A 330 -8.91 -25.10 39.35
N LYS A 331 -8.10 -25.91 40.03
CA LYS A 331 -7.07 -25.42 40.95
C LYS A 331 -6.00 -24.55 40.26
N ILE A 332 -5.68 -24.86 39.00
CA ILE A 332 -4.75 -24.05 38.19
C ILE A 332 -5.46 -22.77 37.77
N ILE A 333 -6.72 -22.86 37.32
CA ILE A 333 -7.54 -21.72 36.94
C ILE A 333 -7.68 -20.71 38.10
N ASP A 334 -8.01 -21.19 39.30
CA ASP A 334 -8.11 -20.37 40.52
C ASP A 334 -6.79 -19.66 40.81
N ARG A 335 -5.65 -20.37 40.71
CA ARG A 335 -4.32 -19.77 40.89
C ARG A 335 -4.04 -18.66 39.87
N LEU A 336 -4.42 -18.84 38.61
CA LEU A 336 -4.23 -17.82 37.57
C LEU A 336 -5.06 -16.58 37.88
N ASN A 337 -6.32 -16.75 38.29
CA ASN A 337 -7.23 -15.65 38.66
C ASN A 337 -6.80 -14.94 39.96
N ASP A 338 -6.17 -15.65 40.90
CA ASP A 338 -5.65 -15.08 42.17
C ASP A 338 -4.28 -14.39 42.02
N SER A 339 -3.63 -14.52 40.85
CA SER A 339 -2.32 -13.94 40.60
C SER A 339 -2.43 -12.51 40.07
N ASP A 340 -2.35 -11.51 40.97
CA ASP A 340 -2.43 -10.09 40.62
C ASP A 340 -1.44 -9.69 39.52
N SER A 341 -0.18 -10.12 39.62
CA SER A 341 0.85 -9.79 38.64
C SER A 341 0.55 -10.35 37.25
N PHE A 342 -0.03 -11.56 37.20
CA PHE A 342 -0.42 -12.17 35.93
C PHE A 342 -1.68 -11.50 35.37
N CYS A 343 -2.67 -11.21 36.21
CA CYS A 343 -3.87 -10.52 35.79
C CYS A 343 -3.56 -9.12 35.20
N ILE A 344 -2.60 -8.40 35.78
CA ILE A 344 -2.10 -7.13 35.22
C ILE A 344 -1.52 -7.37 33.82
N LYS A 345 -0.69 -8.41 33.62
CA LYS A 345 -0.09 -8.74 32.32
C LYS A 345 -1.14 -9.14 31.28
N THR A 346 -2.12 -9.95 31.66
CA THR A 346 -3.23 -10.32 30.77
C THR A 346 -4.05 -9.10 30.39
N LYS A 347 -4.33 -8.19 31.33
CA LYS A 347 -5.02 -6.92 31.04
C LYS A 347 -4.22 -6.04 30.07
N GLU A 348 -2.91 -5.91 30.29
CA GLU A 348 -2.00 -5.19 29.40
C GLU A 348 -2.02 -5.80 27.98
N ALA A 349 -1.99 -7.14 27.86
CA ALA A 349 -2.05 -7.83 26.58
C ALA A 349 -3.41 -7.67 25.88
N LEU A 350 -4.53 -7.80 26.60
CA LEU A 350 -5.87 -7.55 26.07
C LEU A 350 -6.02 -6.11 25.56
N ASN A 351 -5.49 -5.14 26.29
CA ASN A 351 -5.50 -3.75 25.87
C ASN A 351 -4.61 -3.51 24.64
N LYS A 352 -3.38 -4.04 24.66
CA LYS A 352 -2.40 -3.87 23.57
C LYS A 352 -2.87 -4.51 22.26
N ILE A 353 -3.41 -5.72 22.32
CA ILE A 353 -3.74 -6.52 21.14
C ILE A 353 -5.17 -6.26 20.69
N TYR A 354 -6.14 -6.26 21.60
CA TYR A 354 -7.57 -6.15 21.29
C TYR A 354 -8.16 -4.76 21.57
N ARG A 355 -7.40 -3.80 22.12
CA ARG A 355 -7.93 -2.50 22.59
C ARG A 355 -9.06 -2.65 23.61
N TYR A 356 -9.03 -3.73 24.38
CA TYR A 356 -10.03 -4.05 25.40
C TYR A 356 -9.55 -3.66 26.79
N ASP A 357 -10.38 -2.97 27.56
CA ASP A 357 -10.08 -2.47 28.90
C ASP A 357 -11.04 -2.99 30.00
N GLY A 358 -12.04 -3.79 29.60
CA GLY A 358 -13.04 -4.38 30.49
C GLY A 358 -12.51 -5.56 31.33
N GLY A 359 -13.43 -6.26 31.99
CA GLY A 359 -13.12 -7.40 32.85
C GLY A 359 -12.79 -8.67 32.06
N PHE A 360 -12.03 -9.57 32.67
CA PHE A 360 -11.81 -10.92 32.14
C PHE A 360 -11.69 -11.93 33.28
N ILE A 361 -11.83 -13.21 32.95
CA ILE A 361 -11.61 -14.33 33.88
C ILE A 361 -11.08 -15.54 33.13
N TYR A 362 -10.17 -16.30 33.75
CA TYR A 362 -9.78 -17.63 33.26
C TYR A 362 -10.82 -18.66 33.67
N SER A 363 -11.14 -19.60 32.77
CA SER A 363 -12.15 -20.64 33.02
C SER A 363 -11.76 -21.98 32.37
N SER A 364 -12.16 -23.08 32.98
CA SER A 364 -12.08 -24.43 32.41
C SER A 364 -13.39 -24.86 31.73
N ASP A 365 -14.40 -23.99 31.65
CA ASP A 365 -15.68 -24.27 31.03
C ASP A 365 -15.77 -23.60 29.65
N ASN A 366 -15.86 -24.39 28.58
CA ASN A 366 -15.98 -23.90 27.20
C ASN A 366 -17.44 -23.65 26.77
N LEU A 367 -18.34 -23.32 27.70
CA LEU A 367 -19.75 -23.10 27.35
C LEU A 367 -19.99 -21.61 27.06
N PRO A 368 -20.30 -21.23 25.81
CA PRO A 368 -20.91 -19.94 25.53
C PRO A 368 -22.34 -20.00 26.09
N PHE A 369 -22.62 -19.23 27.13
CA PHE A 369 -23.99 -19.00 27.58
C PHE A 369 -24.54 -17.75 26.91
#